data_AF-A0A3M1UUN4-F1
#
_entry.id   AF-A0A3M1UUN4-F1
#
_cell.length_a   1.000
_cell.length_b   1.000
_cell.length_c   1.000
_cell.angle_alpha   90.00
_cell.angle_beta   90.00
_cell.angle_gamma   90.00
#
_symmetry.space_group_name_H-M   'P 1'
#
loop_
_entity.id
_entity.type
_entity.pdbx_description
1 polymer ?
#
loop_
_entity_poly.entity_id
_entity_poly.type
_entity_poly.pdbx_seq_one_letter_code
_entity_poly.pdbx_strand_id
1 'polypeptide(L)'
;MTMSTHALRHRTARQSRLRRDRKIQRLRWCRFGPCGRPVDHLPLRSDRAAFTLAEMIIASAITGLLALVLAGMTMAIQAAWVHTRDVTGTTAAADAALQRIRWMVAQTGVYRDADGLPKVGLRVLSESWGPHEFPEILVVWSGGRDGHLHGGVFADRQPRFDELIVYAPNPEDPGLLCEFAFPEVAGHVDIYDRKFSQQLRRMLVSPQAEAIALCRNVRLCAVRETAMGKKKPYPAVRFELRWTPTDDQLQGVVPGSPEWFALPWAQSVVTADAGLRQGTLAIELQLEPTGQASSPVPERTRAIPFFHSIRYRYVHSMH
;
A
#
# COMPACT_ATOMS: atom_id res chain seq x y z
N MET A 1 37.23 40.81 -5.78
CA MET A 1 38.38 39.96 -5.41
C MET A 1 38.07 38.53 -5.80
N THR A 2 38.62 38.15 -6.94
CA THR A 2 38.54 36.85 -7.59
C THR A 2 39.65 35.95 -7.05
N MET A 3 39.35 34.73 -6.63
CA MET A 3 40.31 33.63 -6.72
C MET A 3 39.61 32.34 -7.13
N SER A 4 39.88 31.99 -8.38
CA SER A 4 39.73 30.68 -9.02
C SER A 4 41.09 29.98 -8.95
N THR A 5 41.13 28.67 -8.73
CA THR A 5 42.05 27.68 -9.35
C THR A 5 41.78 26.27 -8.77
N HIS A 6 41.26 25.34 -9.60
CA HIS A 6 41.98 24.21 -10.23
C HIS A 6 42.66 23.25 -9.24
N ALA A 7 42.10 22.05 -8.99
CA ALA A 7 42.17 20.82 -9.78
C ALA A 7 43.40 19.94 -9.48
N LEU A 8 43.18 18.72 -8.98
CA LEU A 8 44.05 17.59 -9.31
C LEU A 8 43.35 16.22 -9.14
N ARG A 9 43.36 15.47 -10.24
CA ARG A 9 43.04 14.05 -10.38
C ARG A 9 44.15 13.18 -9.75
N HIS A 10 43.81 12.04 -9.15
CA HIS A 10 44.07 10.69 -9.69
C HIS A 10 43.98 9.56 -8.63
N ARG A 11 43.10 8.58 -8.94
CA ARG A 11 43.26 7.11 -8.85
C ARG A 11 44.03 6.46 -7.69
N THR A 12 43.30 5.60 -6.97
CA THR A 12 43.65 4.19 -6.63
C THR A 12 42.30 3.48 -6.36
N ALA A 13 41.71 2.72 -7.29
CA ALA A 13 41.97 1.32 -7.60
C ALA A 13 42.25 0.41 -6.38
N ARG A 14 41.31 -0.53 -6.17
CA ARG A 14 41.53 -1.95 -5.81
C ARG A 14 41.34 -2.35 -4.34
N GLN A 15 40.21 -3.00 -4.05
CA GLN A 15 40.08 -4.38 -3.53
C GLN A 15 38.61 -4.64 -3.16
N SER A 16 37.81 -5.29 -4.01
CA SER A 16 37.71 -6.76 -4.15
C SER A 16 37.22 -7.47 -2.87
N ARG A 17 35.97 -7.96 -2.94
CA ARG A 17 35.50 -9.29 -2.50
C ARG A 17 34.05 -9.18 -2.05
N LEU A 18 33.14 -9.60 -2.93
CA LEU A 18 32.04 -10.52 -2.61
C LEU A 18 31.45 -10.98 -3.94
N ARG A 19 32.25 -11.81 -4.62
CA ARG A 19 31.73 -12.82 -5.56
C ARG A 19 30.81 -13.73 -4.75
N ARG A 20 29.49 -13.55 -4.86
CA ARG A 20 28.54 -14.61 -4.54
C ARG A 20 28.25 -15.37 -5.82
N ASP A 21 28.83 -16.56 -5.84
CA ASP A 21 28.66 -17.64 -6.78
C ASP A 21 27.22 -17.80 -7.30
N ARG A 22 26.99 -17.34 -8.53
CA ARG A 22 26.10 -18.05 -9.45
C ARG A 22 26.96 -19.00 -10.28
N LYS A 23 27.37 -20.10 -9.63
CA LYS A 23 27.72 -21.34 -10.33
C LYS A 23 26.44 -21.86 -10.98
N ILE A 24 26.11 -21.32 -12.15
CA ILE A 24 25.30 -22.02 -13.13
C ILE A 24 26.09 -23.29 -13.43
N GLN A 25 25.61 -24.40 -12.87
CA GLN A 25 26.03 -25.74 -13.23
C GLN A 25 25.84 -25.87 -14.74
N ARG A 26 26.93 -25.65 -15.48
CA ARG A 26 27.14 -26.33 -16.75
C ARG A 26 27.04 -27.80 -16.42
N LEU A 27 25.92 -28.41 -16.82
CA LEU A 27 25.80 -29.85 -16.95
C LEU A 27 26.94 -30.28 -17.87
N ARG A 28 28.02 -30.74 -17.23
CA ARG A 28 29.09 -31.49 -17.86
C ARG A 28 28.41 -32.66 -18.52
N TRP A 29 28.37 -32.61 -19.85
CA TRP A 29 28.35 -33.79 -20.68
C TRP A 29 29.53 -34.65 -20.25
N CYS A 30 29.26 -35.70 -19.50
CA CYS A 30 30.21 -36.80 -19.34
C CYS A 30 30.42 -37.39 -20.73
N ARG A 31 31.59 -37.10 -21.32
CA ARG A 31 32.24 -37.92 -22.34
C ARG A 31 32.29 -39.34 -21.80
N PHE A 32 31.45 -40.22 -22.32
CA PHE A 32 31.70 -41.64 -22.29
C PHE A 32 32.86 -41.93 -23.24
N GLY A 33 33.96 -42.42 -22.70
CA GLY A 33 35.06 -42.98 -23.47
C GLY A 33 34.67 -44.32 -24.11
N PRO A 34 35.36 -44.73 -25.18
CA PRO A 34 35.05 -45.93 -25.93
C PRO A 34 35.66 -47.15 -25.24
N CYS A 35 34.85 -47.89 -24.48
CA CYS A 35 35.18 -49.27 -24.14
C CYS A 35 34.34 -50.18 -25.01
N GLY A 36 34.91 -50.53 -26.17
CA GLY A 36 34.39 -51.56 -27.05
C GLY A 36 34.28 -52.88 -26.30
N ARG A 37 33.05 -53.39 -26.25
CA ARG A 37 32.78 -54.81 -26.23
C ARG A 37 32.00 -55.12 -27.50
N PRO A 38 32.38 -56.14 -28.28
CA PRO A 38 31.55 -56.62 -29.37
C PRO A 38 30.25 -57.15 -28.74
N VAL A 39 29.15 -56.43 -28.94
CA VAL A 39 27.82 -56.94 -28.65
C VAL A 39 27.48 -57.85 -29.81
N ASP A 40 27.52 -59.15 -29.56
CA ASP A 40 27.00 -60.13 -30.49
C ASP A 40 25.57 -59.75 -30.86
N HIS A 41 25.38 -59.43 -32.15
CA HIS A 41 24.07 -59.15 -32.73
C HIS A 41 23.28 -60.46 -32.73
N LEU A 42 22.64 -60.77 -31.60
CA LEU A 42 21.47 -61.63 -31.60
C LEU A 42 20.49 -61.00 -32.59
N PRO A 43 20.01 -61.73 -33.61
CA PRO A 43 18.97 -61.22 -34.47
C PRO A 43 17.78 -60.95 -33.56
N LEU A 44 17.47 -59.67 -33.34
CA LEU A 44 16.16 -59.26 -32.86
C LEU A 44 15.20 -59.82 -33.90
N ARG A 45 14.62 -60.97 -33.56
CA ARG A 45 13.52 -61.58 -34.29
C ARG A 45 12.47 -60.49 -34.31
N SER A 46 12.40 -59.79 -35.43
CA SER A 46 11.36 -58.84 -35.76
C SER A 46 10.09 -59.67 -35.90
N ASP A 47 9.52 -60.09 -34.77
CA ASP A 47 8.12 -60.42 -34.69
C ASP A 47 7.40 -59.11 -35.00
N ARG A 48 7.13 -58.94 -36.30
CA ARG A 48 6.16 -58.00 -36.82
C ARG A 48 4.81 -58.50 -36.32
N ALA A 49 4.54 -58.29 -35.03
CA ALA A 49 3.19 -58.25 -34.52
C ALA A 49 2.54 -57.04 -35.19
N ALA A 50 1.95 -57.28 -36.36
CA ALA A 50 1.10 -56.30 -37.00
C ALA A 50 -0.06 -56.05 -36.02
N PHE A 51 -0.06 -54.86 -35.41
CA PHE A 51 -1.17 -54.43 -34.56
C PHE A 51 -2.47 -54.58 -35.35
N THR A 52 -3.45 -55.23 -34.73
CA THR A 52 -4.77 -55.31 -35.32
C THR A 52 -5.35 -53.90 -35.41
N LEU A 53 -6.19 -53.63 -36.42
CA LEU A 53 -6.83 -52.32 -36.60
C LEU A 53 -7.59 -51.89 -35.34
N ALA A 54 -8.16 -52.85 -34.60
CA ALA A 54 -8.79 -52.60 -33.30
C ALA A 54 -7.82 -52.06 -32.24
N GLU A 55 -6.61 -52.63 -32.13
CA GLU A 55 -5.59 -52.15 -31.19
C GLU A 55 -5.09 -50.75 -31.53
N MET A 56 -4.95 -50.42 -32.83
CA MET A 56 -4.59 -49.05 -33.25
C MET A 56 -5.69 -48.03 -32.90
N ILE A 57 -6.97 -48.39 -33.08
CA ILE A 57 -8.09 -47.53 -32.69
C ILE A 57 -8.10 -47.33 -31.17
N ILE A 58 -7.99 -48.40 -30.37
CA ILE A 58 -7.96 -48.31 -28.90
C ILE A 58 -6.77 -47.45 -28.43
N ALA A 59 -5.57 -47.66 -28.98
CA ALA A 59 -4.39 -46.87 -28.65
C ALA A 59 -4.57 -45.38 -29.02
N SER A 60 -5.18 -45.08 -30.17
CA SER A 60 -5.48 -43.70 -30.57
C SER A 60 -6.50 -43.02 -29.66
N ALA A 61 -7.52 -43.76 -29.19
CA ALA A 61 -8.53 -43.24 -28.29
C ALA A 61 -7.95 -42.94 -26.89
N ILE A 62 -7.12 -43.84 -26.36
CA ILE A 62 -6.43 -43.65 -25.08
C ILE A 62 -5.46 -42.46 -25.16
N THR A 63 -4.66 -42.36 -26.22
CA THR A 63 -3.75 -41.22 -26.38
C THR A 63 -4.50 -39.90 -26.53
N GLY A 64 -5.63 -39.88 -27.25
CA GLY A 64 -6.52 -38.72 -27.35
C GLY A 64 -7.08 -38.28 -25.99
N LEU A 65 -7.56 -39.22 -25.17
CA LEU A 65 -8.04 -38.94 -23.81
C LEU A 65 -6.92 -38.41 -22.90
N LEU A 66 -5.73 -39.02 -22.94
CA LEU A 66 -4.59 -38.55 -22.18
C LEU A 66 -4.15 -37.15 -22.61
N ALA A 67 -4.15 -36.86 -23.91
CA ALA A 67 -3.84 -35.53 -24.44
C ALA A 67 -4.86 -34.49 -23.96
N LEU A 68 -6.15 -34.83 -23.95
CA LEU A 68 -7.21 -33.95 -23.44
C LEU A 68 -7.03 -33.66 -21.95
N VAL A 69 -6.73 -34.68 -21.14
CA VAL A 69 -6.50 -34.51 -19.70
C VAL A 69 -5.27 -33.63 -19.45
N LEU A 70 -4.17 -33.86 -20.17
CA LEU A 70 -2.95 -33.04 -20.05
C LEU A 70 -3.18 -31.58 -20.48
N ALA A 71 -3.96 -31.36 -21.54
CA ALA A 71 -4.35 -30.02 -21.96
C ALA A 71 -5.17 -29.31 -20.87
N GLY A 72 -6.16 -30.00 -20.29
CA GLY A 72 -6.96 -29.47 -19.18
C GLY A 72 -6.13 -29.13 -17.95
N MET A 73 -5.22 -30.02 -17.54
CA MET A 73 -4.31 -29.77 -16.42
C MET A 73 -3.38 -28.58 -16.69
N THR A 74 -2.85 -28.46 -17.90
CA THR A 74 -1.97 -27.35 -18.29
C THR A 74 -2.70 -26.02 -18.21
N MET A 75 -3.95 -25.94 -18.68
CA MET A 75 -4.78 -24.74 -18.55
C MET A 75 -5.07 -24.41 -17.08
N ALA A 76 -5.37 -25.41 -16.26
CA ALA A 76 -5.61 -25.20 -14.83
C ALA A 76 -4.36 -24.67 -14.10
N ILE A 77 -3.18 -25.23 -14.39
CA ILE A 77 -1.90 -24.76 -13.83
C ILE A 77 -1.62 -23.32 -14.27
N GLN A 78 -1.85 -22.99 -15.54
CA GLN A 78 -1.65 -21.64 -16.04
C GLN A 78 -2.59 -20.63 -15.35
N ALA A 79 -3.88 -20.98 -15.18
CA ALA A 79 -4.84 -20.15 -14.47
C ALA A 79 -4.44 -19.95 -12.99
N ALA A 80 -4.01 -21.01 -12.31
CA ALA A 80 -3.53 -20.96 -10.93
C ALA A 80 -2.26 -20.10 -10.80
N TRP A 81 -1.34 -20.20 -11.75
CA TRP A 81 -0.11 -19.40 -11.77
C TRP A 81 -0.40 -17.91 -11.95
N VAL A 82 -1.26 -17.55 -12.90
CA VAL A 82 -1.68 -16.14 -13.12
C VAL A 82 -2.36 -15.59 -11.87
N HIS A 83 -3.30 -16.34 -11.29
CA HIS A 83 -3.97 -15.91 -10.06
C HIS A 83 -2.99 -15.68 -8.90
N THR A 84 -2.07 -16.62 -8.68
CA THR A 84 -1.07 -16.51 -7.60
C THR A 84 -0.15 -15.31 -7.84
N ARG A 85 0.31 -15.11 -9.08
CA ARG A 85 1.14 -13.96 -9.46
C ARG A 85 0.42 -12.64 -9.18
N ASP A 86 -0.85 -12.52 -9.56
CA ASP A 86 -1.62 -11.30 -9.36
C ASP A 86 -1.84 -11.00 -7.88
N VAL A 87 -2.21 -12.01 -7.09
CA VAL A 87 -2.38 -11.86 -5.63
C VAL A 87 -1.07 -11.40 -4.99
N THR A 88 0.07 -12.02 -5.34
CA THR A 88 1.38 -11.61 -4.79
C THR A 88 1.78 -10.20 -5.20
N GLY A 89 1.44 -9.77 -6.42
CA GLY A 89 1.67 -8.41 -6.89
C GLY A 89 0.83 -7.39 -6.11
N THR A 90 -0.45 -7.69 -5.90
CA THR A 90 -1.37 -6.84 -5.15
C THR A 90 -0.97 -6.73 -3.67
N THR A 91 -0.56 -7.83 -3.03
CA THR A 91 -0.06 -7.77 -1.64
C THR A 91 1.21 -6.93 -1.51
N ALA A 92 2.17 -7.10 -2.44
CA ALA A 92 3.40 -6.31 -2.41
C ALA A 92 3.14 -4.81 -2.62
N ALA A 93 2.18 -4.46 -3.49
CA ALA A 93 1.75 -3.07 -3.68
C ALA A 93 1.09 -2.50 -2.41
N ALA A 94 0.21 -3.26 -1.76
CA ALA A 94 -0.42 -2.86 -0.50
C ALA A 94 0.63 -2.60 0.60
N ASP A 95 1.58 -3.52 0.76
CA ASP A 95 2.64 -3.39 1.76
C ASP A 95 3.52 -2.17 1.50
N ALA A 96 3.89 -1.91 0.24
CA ALA A 96 4.67 -0.74 -0.13
C ALA A 96 3.92 0.58 0.18
N ALA A 97 2.63 0.65 -0.13
CA ALA A 97 1.80 1.81 0.17
C ALA A 97 1.65 2.03 1.69
N LEU A 98 1.39 0.97 2.45
CA LEU A 98 1.26 1.05 3.90
C LEU A 98 2.58 1.41 4.58
N GLN A 99 3.72 0.92 4.09
CA GLN A 99 5.04 1.32 4.56
C GLN A 99 5.31 2.80 4.26
N ARG A 100 4.92 3.28 3.08
CA ARG A 100 5.05 4.70 2.72
C ARG A 100 4.21 5.59 3.64
N ILE A 101 2.93 5.27 3.84
CA ILE A 101 2.05 6.01 4.76
C ILE A 101 2.62 5.97 6.17
N ARG A 102 3.08 4.81 6.64
CA ARG A 102 3.70 4.66 7.96
C ARG A 102 4.90 5.56 8.14
N TRP A 103 5.78 5.61 7.15
CA TRP A 103 7.00 6.41 7.21
C TRP A 103 6.66 7.90 7.30
N MET A 104 5.67 8.38 6.52
CA MET A 104 5.21 9.77 6.61
C MET A 104 4.51 10.08 7.92
N VAL A 105 3.65 9.18 8.41
CA VAL A 105 2.96 9.37 9.70
C VAL A 105 3.97 9.41 10.86
N ALA A 106 5.06 8.64 10.79
CA ALA A 106 6.12 8.69 11.80
C ALA A 106 6.88 10.03 11.83
N GLN A 107 6.81 10.81 10.75
CA GLN A 107 7.42 12.14 10.63
C GLN A 107 6.44 13.26 10.96
N THR A 108 5.23 12.94 11.42
CA THR A 108 4.22 13.96 11.71
C THR A 108 4.71 14.92 12.78
N GLY A 109 4.63 16.21 12.48
CA GLY A 109 4.95 17.28 13.42
C GLY A 109 3.82 17.61 14.38
N VAL A 110 4.18 18.33 15.44
CA VAL A 110 3.25 19.00 16.35
C VAL A 110 3.38 20.50 16.12
N TYR A 111 2.24 21.18 15.97
CA TYR A 111 2.20 22.62 15.77
C TYR A 111 1.39 23.31 16.86
N ARG A 112 1.58 24.62 17.00
CA ARG A 112 0.67 25.47 17.78
C ARG A 112 -0.34 26.13 16.86
N ASP A 113 -1.60 26.04 17.25
CA ASP A 113 -2.66 26.80 16.59
C ASP A 113 -2.62 28.29 16.97
N ALA A 114 -3.51 29.11 16.40
CA ALA A 114 -3.66 30.53 16.74
C ALA A 114 -3.89 30.78 18.24
N ASP A 115 -4.56 29.83 18.92
CA ASP A 115 -4.78 29.87 20.36
C ASP A 115 -3.57 29.39 21.19
N GLY A 116 -2.45 29.04 20.54
CA GLY A 116 -1.23 28.55 21.19
C GLY A 116 -1.27 27.10 21.64
N LEU A 117 -2.40 26.41 21.47
CA LEU A 117 -2.58 25.02 21.88
C LEU A 117 -1.83 24.05 20.94
N PRO A 118 -1.10 23.06 21.48
CA PRO A 118 -0.41 22.07 20.67
C PRO A 118 -1.41 21.12 20.00
N LYS A 119 -1.31 21.00 18.68
CA LYS A 119 -2.09 20.08 17.84
C LYS A 119 -1.15 19.21 17.02
N VAL A 120 -1.52 17.94 16.86
CA VAL A 120 -0.77 17.02 15.99
C VAL A 120 -1.19 17.26 14.54
N GLY A 121 -0.21 17.30 13.64
CA GLY A 121 -0.39 17.44 12.20
C GLY A 121 -1.02 16.23 11.49
N LEU A 122 -1.95 15.52 12.13
CA LEU A 122 -2.60 14.32 11.61
C LEU A 122 -4.12 14.50 11.69
N ARG A 123 -4.82 14.38 10.56
CA ARG A 123 -6.29 14.44 10.53
C ARG A 123 -6.85 13.46 9.51
N VAL A 124 -7.95 12.82 9.88
CA VAL A 124 -8.78 12.04 8.95
C VAL A 124 -10.00 12.87 8.59
N LEU A 125 -10.33 12.94 7.31
CA LEU A 125 -11.50 13.65 6.80
C LEU A 125 -12.50 12.65 6.22
N SER A 126 -13.75 12.80 6.63
CA SER A 126 -14.86 11.96 6.19
C SER A 126 -15.70 12.64 5.11
N GLU A 127 -16.15 11.87 4.13
CA GLU A 127 -17.21 12.27 3.21
C GLU A 127 -18.53 11.63 3.63
N SER A 128 -19.56 12.46 3.81
CA SER A 128 -20.92 11.98 4.05
C SER A 128 -21.66 11.81 2.73
N TRP A 129 -22.31 10.67 2.55
CA TRP A 129 -23.23 10.43 1.43
C TRP A 129 -24.48 9.71 1.93
N GLY A 130 -25.60 10.44 1.94
CA GLY A 130 -26.81 10.00 2.62
C GLY A 130 -26.53 9.73 4.12
N PRO A 131 -26.90 8.54 4.65
CA PRO A 131 -26.68 8.19 6.05
C PRO A 131 -25.28 7.61 6.34
N HIS A 132 -24.42 7.49 5.33
CA HIS A 132 -23.12 6.84 5.47
C HIS A 132 -21.99 7.86 5.48
N GLU A 133 -20.99 7.63 6.33
CA GLU A 133 -19.74 8.39 6.36
C GLU A 133 -18.55 7.54 5.93
N PHE A 134 -17.72 8.11 5.07
CA PHE A 134 -16.58 7.46 4.44
C PHE A 134 -15.29 8.21 4.79
N PRO A 135 -14.52 7.75 5.79
CA PRO A 135 -13.27 8.38 6.19
C PRO A 135 -12.13 7.94 5.26
N GLU A 136 -12.11 8.50 4.06
CA GLU A 136 -11.24 8.06 2.95
C GLU A 136 -9.99 8.93 2.76
N ILE A 137 -9.91 10.07 3.45
CA ILE A 137 -8.83 11.04 3.27
C ILE A 137 -8.03 11.13 4.57
N LEU A 138 -6.72 10.85 4.49
CA LEU A 138 -5.77 11.05 5.56
C LEU A 138 -4.84 12.21 5.21
N VAL A 139 -4.77 13.18 6.11
CA VAL A 139 -3.91 14.37 5.99
C VAL A 139 -2.78 14.24 7.00
N VAL A 140 -1.56 14.36 6.51
CA VAL A 140 -0.32 14.24 7.29
C VAL A 140 0.53 15.48 7.05
N TRP A 141 0.93 16.16 8.11
CA TRP A 141 1.90 17.24 8.05
C TRP A 141 3.28 16.73 8.44
N SER A 142 4.08 16.49 7.42
CA SER A 142 5.40 15.83 7.50
C SER A 142 6.51 16.63 6.83
N GLY A 143 6.22 17.81 6.29
CA GLY A 143 7.20 18.61 5.56
C GLY A 143 7.33 18.19 4.09
N GLY A 144 6.18 17.90 3.47
CA GLY A 144 6.12 17.47 2.08
C GLY A 144 6.63 16.04 1.90
N ARG A 145 7.01 15.68 0.67
CA ARG A 145 7.39 14.29 0.32
C ARG A 145 8.75 13.88 0.89
N ASP A 146 9.59 14.87 1.17
CA ASP A 146 10.96 14.69 1.65
C ASP A 146 11.01 14.50 3.17
N GLY A 147 9.92 14.76 3.89
CA GLY A 147 9.86 14.54 5.34
C GLY A 147 10.55 15.64 6.16
N HIS A 148 10.80 16.80 5.56
CA HIS A 148 11.57 17.89 6.18
C HIS A 148 10.65 19.04 6.58
N LEU A 149 10.15 19.00 7.82
CA LEU A 149 9.36 20.09 8.39
C LEU A 149 10.21 21.35 8.54
N HIS A 150 9.78 22.47 7.93
CA HIS A 150 10.47 23.74 8.14
C HIS A 150 10.26 24.20 9.59
N GLY A 151 11.34 24.41 10.34
CA GLY A 151 11.25 24.75 11.77
C GLY A 151 11.23 23.55 12.72
N GLY A 152 11.40 22.33 12.19
CA GLY A 152 11.55 21.11 13.00
C GLY A 152 10.23 20.43 13.35
N VAL A 153 10.31 19.40 14.21
CA VAL A 153 9.17 18.55 14.57
C VAL A 153 8.15 19.29 15.46
N PHE A 154 8.60 20.33 16.17
CA PHE A 154 7.77 21.19 17.00
C PHE A 154 7.87 22.62 16.47
N ALA A 155 6.87 23.06 15.70
CA ALA A 155 6.88 24.41 15.13
C ALA A 155 5.83 25.28 15.81
N ASP A 156 6.23 26.48 16.25
CA ASP A 156 5.32 27.52 16.77
C ASP A 156 4.63 28.28 15.61
N ARG A 157 4.12 27.53 14.62
CA ARG A 157 3.34 28.06 13.49
C ARG A 157 2.39 27.01 12.94
N GLN A 158 1.36 27.45 12.23
CA GLN A 158 0.47 26.54 11.52
C GLN A 158 1.19 25.80 10.36
N PRO A 159 0.71 24.60 9.99
CA PRO A 159 1.14 23.88 8.80
C PRO A 159 0.99 24.73 7.54
N ARG A 160 1.88 24.54 6.57
CA ARG A 160 1.69 25.08 5.22
C ARG A 160 1.24 24.00 4.25
N PHE A 161 0.52 24.36 3.19
CA PHE A 161 0.03 23.41 2.19
C PHE A 161 1.14 22.65 1.46
N ASP A 162 2.28 23.30 1.18
CA ASP A 162 3.47 22.69 0.59
C ASP A 162 4.15 21.64 1.50
N GLU A 163 3.81 21.65 2.78
CA GLU A 163 4.31 20.69 3.76
C GLU A 163 3.33 19.54 4.04
N LEU A 164 2.11 19.61 3.50
CA LEU A 164 1.09 18.59 3.68
C LEU A 164 1.24 17.48 2.66
N ILE A 165 1.08 16.26 3.13
CA ILE A 165 0.88 15.07 2.32
C ILE A 165 -0.51 14.54 2.60
N VAL A 166 -1.25 14.27 1.53
CA VAL A 166 -2.63 13.81 1.61
C VAL A 166 -2.75 12.46 0.92
N TYR A 167 -3.20 11.47 1.67
CA TYR A 167 -3.54 10.16 1.14
C TYR A 167 -5.03 10.12 0.88
N ALA A 168 -5.40 10.01 -0.39
CA ALA A 168 -6.78 9.96 -0.81
C ALA A 168 -6.92 9.12 -2.09
N PRO A 169 -8.09 8.53 -2.33
CA PRO A 169 -8.47 8.05 -3.65
C PRO A 169 -8.42 9.19 -4.68
N ASN A 170 -8.03 8.88 -5.92
CA ASN A 170 -8.06 9.86 -6.99
C ASN A 170 -9.52 10.25 -7.30
N PRO A 171 -9.88 11.56 -7.30
CA PRO A 171 -11.25 12.00 -7.60
C PRO A 171 -11.72 11.64 -9.02
N GLU A 172 -10.80 11.51 -9.98
CA GLU A 172 -11.11 11.11 -11.36
C GLU A 172 -11.17 9.59 -11.53
N ASP A 173 -10.40 8.85 -10.75
CA ASP A 173 -10.37 7.38 -10.74
C ASP A 173 -10.28 6.85 -9.30
N PRO A 174 -11.43 6.59 -8.65
CA PRO A 174 -11.47 6.10 -7.27
C PRO A 174 -10.75 4.76 -7.08
N GLY A 175 -10.45 4.01 -8.15
CA GLY A 175 -9.69 2.77 -8.09
C GLY A 175 -8.19 2.95 -7.79
N LEU A 176 -7.71 4.20 -7.74
CA LEU A 176 -6.32 4.53 -7.45
C LEU A 176 -6.21 5.23 -6.10
N LEU A 177 -5.43 4.66 -5.19
CA LEU A 177 -5.01 5.35 -3.97
C LEU A 177 -3.77 6.18 -4.28
N CYS A 178 -3.83 7.49 -4.04
CA CYS A 178 -2.78 8.43 -4.38
C CYS A 178 -2.22 9.15 -3.15
N GLU A 179 -0.94 9.49 -3.23
CA GLU A 179 -0.24 10.46 -2.39
C GLU A 179 -0.26 11.82 -3.10
N PHE A 180 -0.95 12.79 -2.54
CA PHE A 180 -1.05 14.15 -3.04
C PHE A 180 -0.10 15.08 -2.27
N ALA A 181 0.57 15.95 -3.01
CA ALA A 181 1.39 17.04 -2.48
C ALA A 181 1.06 18.35 -3.21
N PHE A 182 1.34 19.50 -2.58
CA PHE A 182 1.00 20.82 -3.10
C PHE A 182 2.20 21.78 -3.10
N PRO A 183 3.30 21.46 -3.82
CA PRO A 183 4.57 22.17 -3.69
C PRO A 183 4.52 23.66 -4.04
N GLU A 184 3.60 24.06 -4.92
CA GLU A 184 3.46 25.46 -5.36
C GLU A 184 2.49 26.29 -4.49
N VAL A 185 1.80 25.65 -3.53
CA VAL A 185 0.78 26.32 -2.72
C VAL A 185 1.42 26.82 -1.43
N ALA A 186 1.91 28.06 -1.48
CA ALA A 186 2.37 28.76 -0.30
C ALA A 186 1.16 29.32 0.49
N GLY A 187 0.93 28.82 1.70
CA GLY A 187 -0.12 29.32 2.57
C GLY A 187 -0.23 28.51 3.85
N HIS A 188 -0.45 29.18 4.97
CA HIS A 188 -0.69 28.53 6.25
C HIS A 188 -2.14 28.03 6.31
N VAL A 189 -2.36 26.90 6.97
CA VAL A 189 -3.66 26.28 7.09
C VAL A 189 -3.83 25.63 8.45
N ASP A 190 -4.97 25.88 9.10
CA ASP A 190 -5.37 25.05 10.22
C ASP A 190 -6.06 23.80 9.70
N ILE A 191 -5.37 22.67 9.90
CA ILE A 191 -5.86 21.36 9.50
C ILE A 191 -7.17 21.03 10.23
N TYR A 192 -7.48 21.63 11.39
CA TYR A 192 -8.70 21.34 12.17
C TYR A 192 -9.88 22.26 11.87
N ASP A 193 -9.72 23.31 11.06
CA ASP A 193 -10.82 24.18 10.64
C ASP A 193 -11.93 23.34 9.94
N ARG A 194 -13.20 23.71 10.18
CA ARG A 194 -14.36 23.12 9.51
C ARG A 194 -14.30 23.33 7.99
N LYS A 195 -13.77 24.48 7.54
CA LYS A 195 -13.67 24.83 6.11
C LYS A 195 -12.56 24.06 5.37
N PHE A 196 -11.58 23.54 6.11
CA PHE A 196 -10.41 22.85 5.55
C PHE A 196 -10.81 21.67 4.66
N SER A 197 -11.81 20.88 5.08
CA SER A 197 -12.27 19.72 4.32
C SER A 197 -12.75 20.09 2.91
N GLN A 198 -13.52 21.17 2.77
CA GLN A 198 -14.02 21.64 1.48
C GLN A 198 -12.90 22.25 0.64
N GLN A 199 -11.99 23.01 1.27
CA GLN A 199 -10.84 23.60 0.60
C GLN A 199 -9.92 22.52 0.03
N LEU A 200 -9.58 21.51 0.83
CA LEU A 200 -8.71 20.41 0.41
C LEU A 200 -9.31 19.64 -0.77
N ARG A 201 -10.62 19.36 -0.75
CA ARG A 201 -11.27 18.67 -1.88
C ARG A 201 -11.19 19.46 -3.18
N ARG A 202 -11.32 20.79 -3.14
CA ARG A 202 -11.13 21.64 -4.33
C ARG A 202 -9.68 21.61 -4.81
N MET A 203 -8.73 21.55 -3.88
CA MET A 203 -7.31 21.43 -4.20
C MET A 203 -6.95 20.09 -4.81
N LEU A 204 -7.53 18.97 -4.36
CA LEU A 204 -7.24 17.64 -4.91
C LEU A 204 -7.58 17.49 -6.40
N VAL A 205 -8.52 18.30 -6.91
CA VAL A 205 -8.91 18.34 -8.34
C VAL A 205 -8.16 19.47 -9.09
N SER A 206 -7.42 20.32 -8.38
CA SER A 206 -6.73 21.44 -9.00
C SER A 206 -5.43 20.98 -9.66
N PRO A 207 -4.96 21.68 -10.71
CA PRO A 207 -3.69 21.37 -11.36
C PRO A 207 -2.46 21.61 -10.47
N GLN A 208 -2.64 22.24 -9.30
CA GLN A 208 -1.58 22.46 -8.32
C GLN A 208 -1.32 21.23 -7.45
N ALA A 209 -2.21 20.23 -7.51
CA ALA A 209 -2.03 18.96 -6.82
C ALA A 209 -1.15 18.03 -7.65
N GLU A 210 0.00 17.67 -7.09
CA GLU A 210 0.79 16.59 -7.64
C GLU A 210 0.35 15.26 -7.03
N ALA A 211 -0.18 14.36 -7.85
CA ALA A 211 -0.62 13.04 -7.43
C ALA A 211 0.39 11.95 -7.81
N ILE A 212 0.77 11.10 -6.85
CA ILE A 212 1.55 9.88 -7.09
C ILE A 212 0.68 8.67 -6.71
N ALA A 213 0.44 7.78 -7.66
CA ALA A 213 -0.30 6.55 -7.39
C ALA A 213 0.52 5.59 -6.50
N LEU A 214 -0.02 5.26 -5.32
CA LEU A 214 0.57 4.29 -4.38
C LEU A 214 0.10 2.87 -4.66
N CYS A 215 -1.21 2.71 -4.87
CA CYS A 215 -1.85 1.44 -5.15
C CYS A 215 -2.80 1.60 -6.33
N ARG A 216 -2.82 0.57 -7.17
CA ARG A 216 -3.80 0.41 -8.25
C ARG A 216 -4.78 -0.68 -7.85
N ASN A 217 -5.99 -0.62 -8.37
CA ASN A 217 -7.06 -1.60 -8.13
C ASN A 217 -7.57 -1.59 -6.69
N VAL A 218 -7.74 -0.41 -6.10
CA VAL A 218 -8.59 -0.29 -4.91
C VAL A 218 -9.98 -0.77 -5.27
N ARG A 219 -10.51 -1.69 -4.47
CA ARG A 219 -11.85 -2.22 -4.69
C ARG A 219 -12.86 -1.09 -4.63
N LEU A 220 -13.81 -1.08 -5.55
CA LEU A 220 -14.92 -0.14 -5.56
C LEU A 220 -16.18 -0.81 -5.03
N CYS A 221 -16.82 -0.16 -4.08
CA CYS A 221 -18.11 -0.53 -3.51
C CYS A 221 -19.17 0.42 -4.07
N ALA A 222 -20.28 -0.10 -4.58
CA ALA A 222 -21.39 0.73 -5.02
C ALA A 222 -22.33 1.01 -3.83
N VAL A 223 -22.37 2.25 -3.37
CA VAL A 223 -23.33 2.68 -2.34
C VAL A 223 -24.56 3.25 -3.05
N ARG A 224 -25.75 2.80 -2.62
CA ARG A 224 -27.03 3.33 -3.11
C ARG A 224 -27.56 4.34 -2.10
N GLU A 225 -27.79 5.56 -2.55
CA GLU A 225 -28.36 6.63 -1.72
C GLU A 225 -29.82 6.34 -1.35
N THR A 226 -30.58 5.75 -2.28
CA THR A 226 -31.98 5.32 -2.11
C THR A 226 -32.27 4.11 -3.00
N ALA A 227 -33.45 3.48 -2.84
CA ALA A 227 -33.84 2.30 -3.64
C ALA A 227 -33.84 2.53 -5.17
N MET A 228 -34.02 3.78 -5.63
CA MET A 228 -33.93 4.19 -7.05
C MET A 228 -32.79 5.19 -7.34
N GLY A 229 -31.90 5.44 -6.38
CA GLY A 229 -30.86 6.46 -6.50
C GLY A 229 -29.71 6.08 -7.45
N LYS A 230 -28.98 7.09 -7.91
CA LYS A 230 -27.71 6.91 -8.65
C LYS A 230 -26.73 6.14 -7.76
N LYS A 231 -26.08 5.12 -8.33
CA LYS A 231 -24.96 4.44 -7.67
C LYS A 231 -23.72 5.32 -7.81
N LYS A 232 -23.08 5.66 -6.70
CA LYS A 232 -21.75 6.26 -6.70
C LYS A 232 -20.73 5.20 -6.30
N PRO A 233 -19.66 4.98 -7.07
CA PRO A 233 -18.59 4.09 -6.66
C PRO A 233 -17.80 4.74 -5.50
N TYR A 234 -17.57 3.97 -4.46
CA TYR A 234 -16.79 4.35 -3.29
C TYR A 234 -15.58 3.42 -3.14
N PRO A 235 -14.37 3.96 -2.96
CA PRO A 235 -13.19 3.17 -2.75
C PRO A 235 -13.23 2.49 -1.39
N ALA A 236 -12.82 1.22 -1.33
CA ALA A 236 -12.73 0.45 -0.10
C ALA A 236 -11.44 0.78 0.67
N VAL A 237 -11.28 2.06 1.01
CA VAL A 237 -10.22 2.62 1.85
C VAL A 237 -10.87 3.21 3.09
N ARG A 238 -10.32 2.91 4.26
CA ARG A 238 -10.79 3.48 5.51
C ARG A 238 -9.61 3.89 6.37
N PHE A 239 -9.60 5.15 6.74
CA PHE A 239 -8.72 5.67 7.78
C PHE A 239 -9.56 5.92 9.03
N GLU A 240 -9.00 5.62 10.20
CA GLU A 240 -9.66 5.92 11.47
C GLU A 240 -8.61 6.42 12.45
N LEU A 241 -8.78 7.65 12.93
CA LEU A 241 -7.91 8.24 13.93
C LEU A 241 -8.67 8.38 15.24
N ARG A 242 -8.16 7.76 16.29
CA ARG A 242 -8.70 7.86 17.65
C ARG A 242 -7.67 8.44 18.58
N TRP A 243 -8.04 9.48 19.32
CA TRP A 243 -7.22 10.04 20.37
C TRP A 243 -7.64 9.50 21.73
N THR A 244 -6.70 9.36 22.65
CA THR A 244 -6.92 8.90 24.02
C THR A 244 -6.02 9.72 24.94
N PRO A 245 -6.57 10.61 25.79
CA PRO A 245 -7.99 11.01 25.88
C PRO A 245 -8.56 11.65 24.58
N THR A 246 -9.87 11.61 24.39
CA THR A 246 -10.53 12.29 23.24
C THR A 246 -10.62 13.81 23.45
N ASP A 247 -10.85 14.58 22.38
CA ASP A 247 -11.00 16.04 22.51
C ASP A 247 -12.22 16.40 23.38
N ASP A 248 -13.33 15.68 23.22
CA ASP A 248 -14.54 15.86 24.03
C ASP A 248 -14.30 15.59 25.52
N GLN A 249 -13.42 14.63 25.85
CA GLN A 249 -13.05 14.33 27.23
C GLN A 249 -12.17 15.42 27.84
N LEU A 250 -11.35 16.09 27.03
CA LEU A 250 -10.52 17.20 27.46
C LEU A 250 -11.33 18.50 27.60
N GLN A 251 -12.45 18.60 26.89
CA GLN A 251 -13.26 19.80 26.89
C GLN A 251 -13.88 20.06 28.28
N GLY A 252 -13.50 21.19 28.87
CA GLY A 252 -14.02 21.63 30.17
C GLY A 252 -13.31 21.00 31.38
N VAL A 253 -12.30 20.16 31.18
CA VAL A 253 -11.47 19.65 32.27
C VAL A 253 -10.33 20.62 32.54
N VAL A 254 -10.16 21.02 33.80
CA VAL A 254 -9.11 21.97 34.22
C VAL A 254 -7.83 21.20 34.58
N PRO A 255 -6.66 21.56 34.03
CA PRO A 255 -5.40 20.93 34.41
C PRO A 255 -5.18 20.92 35.92
N GLY A 256 -4.80 19.76 36.46
CA GLY A 256 -4.53 19.56 37.89
C GLY A 256 -5.77 19.30 38.75
N SER A 257 -6.98 19.31 38.17
CA SER A 257 -8.19 18.88 38.86
C SER A 257 -8.23 17.36 39.05
N PRO A 258 -9.05 16.82 39.98
CA PRO A 258 -9.27 15.38 40.10
C PRO A 258 -9.77 14.74 38.79
N GLU A 259 -10.60 15.45 38.03
CA GLU A 259 -11.10 15.01 36.73
C GLU A 259 -9.98 14.89 35.69
N TRP A 260 -8.99 15.81 35.71
CA TRP A 260 -7.80 15.75 34.86
C TRP A 260 -6.99 14.48 35.09
N PHE A 261 -6.72 14.14 36.35
CA PHE A 261 -5.99 12.91 36.69
C PHE A 261 -6.80 11.63 36.42
N ALA A 262 -8.12 11.72 36.35
CA ALA A 262 -9.01 10.60 36.05
C ALA A 262 -9.13 10.28 34.54
N LEU A 263 -8.64 11.15 33.66
CA LEU A 263 -8.64 10.91 32.22
C LEU A 263 -7.76 9.70 31.85
N PRO A 264 -8.08 8.99 30.73
CA PRO A 264 -7.34 7.80 30.31
C PRO A 264 -5.99 8.17 29.65
N TRP A 265 -5.06 8.72 30.42
CA TRP A 265 -3.73 9.08 29.94
C TRP A 265 -2.93 7.86 29.50
N ALA A 266 -2.14 8.02 28.44
CA ALA A 266 -1.29 6.95 27.97
C ALA A 266 -0.26 6.60 29.06
N GLN A 267 -0.19 5.32 29.43
CA GLN A 267 0.71 4.81 30.47
C GLN A 267 0.52 5.51 31.84
N SER A 268 -0.63 6.14 32.07
CA SER A 268 -0.89 6.95 33.28
C SER A 268 0.12 8.08 33.49
N VAL A 269 0.76 8.56 32.41
CA VAL A 269 1.72 9.67 32.47
C VAL A 269 0.96 10.99 32.39
N VAL A 270 0.80 11.63 33.54
CA VAL A 270 0.11 12.91 33.72
C VAL A 270 0.73 13.68 34.87
N THR A 271 0.79 15.00 34.74
CA THR A 271 1.17 15.96 35.77
C THR A 271 0.03 16.97 35.96
N ALA A 272 0.17 17.90 36.90
CA ALA A 272 -0.86 18.92 37.14
C ALA A 272 -1.03 19.90 35.96
N ASP A 273 -0.04 19.99 35.09
CA ASP A 273 0.07 20.94 33.99
C ASP A 273 0.18 20.27 32.61
N ALA A 274 0.49 18.98 32.55
CA ALA A 274 0.76 18.30 31.30
C ALA A 274 0.25 16.85 31.32
N GLY A 275 0.06 16.26 30.15
CA GLY A 275 -0.46 14.90 30.01
C GLY A 275 0.00 14.23 28.72
N LEU A 276 0.24 12.92 28.80
CA LEU A 276 0.69 12.14 27.64
C LEU A 276 -0.51 11.59 26.86
N ARG A 277 -0.75 12.14 25.67
CA ARG A 277 -1.87 11.77 24.81
C ARG A 277 -1.45 10.80 23.72
N GLN A 278 -2.22 9.74 23.52
CA GLN A 278 -1.98 8.74 22.48
C GLN A 278 -2.96 8.91 21.31
N GLY A 279 -2.45 8.96 20.08
CA GLY A 279 -3.21 8.82 18.84
C GLY A 279 -3.08 7.41 18.28
N THR A 280 -4.19 6.81 17.87
CA THR A 280 -4.23 5.51 17.21
C THR A 280 -4.81 5.68 15.81
N LEU A 281 -3.96 5.46 14.79
CA LEU A 281 -4.39 5.46 13.38
C LEU A 281 -4.59 4.02 12.92
N ALA A 282 -5.82 3.66 12.57
CA ALA A 282 -6.14 2.43 11.88
C ALA A 282 -6.30 2.68 10.38
N ILE A 283 -5.73 1.81 9.56
CA ILE A 283 -5.83 1.85 8.11
C ILE A 283 -6.37 0.51 7.62
N GLU A 284 -7.43 0.55 6.83
CA GLU A 284 -8.00 -0.60 6.16
C GLU A 284 -8.03 -0.35 4.64
N LEU A 285 -7.54 -1.31 3.87
CA LEU A 285 -7.45 -1.23 2.42
C LEU A 285 -7.90 -2.57 1.82
N GLN A 286 -8.86 -2.52 0.89
CA GLN A 286 -9.24 -3.68 0.08
C GLN A 286 -8.80 -3.44 -1.37
N LEU A 287 -8.01 -4.36 -1.91
CA LEU A 287 -7.51 -4.31 -3.28
C LEU A 287 -8.08 -5.47 -4.10
N GLU A 288 -8.16 -5.31 -5.42
CA GLU A 288 -8.49 -6.37 -6.35
C GLU A 288 -7.23 -6.89 -7.06
N PRO A 289 -7.09 -8.21 -7.27
CA PRO A 289 -6.03 -8.74 -8.12
C PRO A 289 -6.16 -8.22 -9.57
N THR A 290 -5.05 -7.75 -10.14
CA THR A 290 -5.02 -7.06 -11.45
C THR A 290 -5.68 -7.84 -12.59
N GLY A 291 -5.65 -9.18 -12.59
CA GLY A 291 -6.30 -10.02 -13.61
C GLY A 291 -7.81 -10.22 -13.43
N GLN A 292 -8.44 -9.64 -12.39
CA GLN A 292 -9.87 -9.82 -12.11
C GLN A 292 -10.73 -8.56 -12.36
N ALA A 293 -10.11 -7.42 -12.66
CA ALA A 293 -10.75 -6.11 -12.80
C ALA A 293 -11.81 -6.01 -13.94
N SER A 294 -12.02 -7.05 -14.73
CA SER A 294 -12.90 -7.04 -15.92
C SER A 294 -13.91 -8.20 -16.01
N SER A 295 -14.08 -9.00 -14.94
CA SER A 295 -15.05 -10.11 -15.00
C SER A 295 -16.45 -9.64 -14.56
N PRO A 296 -17.48 -9.61 -15.44
CA PRO A 296 -18.85 -9.16 -15.14
C PRO A 296 -19.64 -10.19 -14.32
N VAL A 297 -18.97 -10.96 -13.44
CA VAL A 297 -19.61 -11.96 -12.61
C VAL A 297 -20.31 -11.24 -11.45
N PRO A 298 -21.62 -11.47 -11.23
CA PRO A 298 -22.40 -10.73 -10.26
C PRO A 298 -21.76 -10.80 -8.85
N GLU A 299 -21.71 -9.63 -8.21
CA GLU A 299 -21.03 -9.25 -6.95
C GLU A 299 -21.32 -10.12 -5.71
N ARG A 300 -22.04 -11.25 -5.80
CA ARG A 300 -22.64 -11.91 -4.63
C ARG A 300 -21.92 -13.11 -4.02
N THR A 301 -20.84 -13.62 -4.63
CA THR A 301 -20.24 -14.87 -4.10
C THR A 301 -18.76 -15.01 -4.35
N ARG A 302 -17.97 -13.95 -4.16
CA ARG A 302 -16.51 -14.09 -4.09
C ARG A 302 -16.05 -13.74 -2.69
N ALA A 303 -15.46 -14.73 -2.00
CA ALA A 303 -14.71 -14.49 -0.78
C ALA A 303 -13.49 -13.64 -1.17
N ILE A 304 -13.47 -12.40 -0.69
CA ILE A 304 -12.42 -11.44 -1.04
C ILE A 304 -11.39 -11.46 0.08
N PRO A 305 -10.09 -11.60 -0.23
CA PRO A 305 -9.08 -11.59 0.80
C PRO A 305 -9.10 -10.22 1.48
N PHE A 306 -9.25 -10.21 2.80
CA PHE A 306 -8.91 -9.04 3.58
C PHE A 306 -7.38 -8.95 3.59
N PHE A 307 -6.81 -7.99 2.87
CA PHE A 307 -5.36 -7.94 2.68
C PHE A 307 -4.64 -7.41 3.92
N HIS A 308 -5.15 -6.35 4.55
CA HIS A 308 -4.48 -5.79 5.72
C HIS A 308 -5.30 -4.82 6.58
N SER A 309 -5.10 -4.90 7.90
CA SER A 309 -5.44 -3.86 8.88
C SER A 309 -4.15 -3.55 9.64
N ILE A 310 -3.76 -2.28 9.72
CA ILE A 310 -2.66 -1.87 10.60
C ILE A 310 -3.15 -0.80 11.56
N ARG A 311 -2.71 -0.92 12.82
CA ARG A 311 -2.88 0.11 13.85
C ARG A 311 -1.52 0.70 14.21
N TYR A 312 -1.39 2.00 14.11
CA TYR A 312 -0.23 2.76 14.57
C TYR A 312 -0.56 3.51 15.84
N ARG A 313 0.38 3.53 16.79
CA ARG A 313 0.29 4.33 18.01
C ARG A 313 1.30 5.47 17.92
N TYR A 314 0.82 6.69 18.06
CA TYR A 314 1.61 7.90 18.19
C TYR A 314 1.36 8.50 19.56
N VAL A 315 2.37 9.12 20.16
CA VAL A 315 2.28 9.67 21.51
C VAL A 315 2.88 11.07 21.52
N HIS A 316 2.19 12.04 22.10
CA HIS A 316 2.70 13.41 22.29
C HIS A 316 2.32 13.94 23.67
N SER A 317 3.14 14.86 24.20
CA SER A 317 2.85 15.59 25.42
C SER A 317 1.97 16.81 25.11
N MET A 318 0.88 16.95 25.87
CA MET A 318 0.13 18.21 25.98
C MET A 318 0.67 19.00 27.16
N HIS A 319 0.78 20.31 26.98
CA HIS A 319 1.07 21.32 28.00
C HIS A 319 -0.03 22.37 27.97
#